data_AF-A0A7U0TGV2-F1
#
_entry.id   AF-A0A7U0TGV2-F1
#
_cell.length_a   1.000
_cell.length_b   1.000
_cell.length_c   1.000
_cell.angle_alpha   90.00
_cell.angle_beta   90.00
_cell.angle_gamma   90.00
#
_symmetry.space_group_name_H-M   'P 1'
#
loop_
_entity.id
_entity.type
_entity.pdbx_description
1 polymer ?
#
loop_
_entity_poly.entity_id
_entity_poly.type
_entity_poly.pdbx_seq_one_letter_code
_entity_poly.pdbx_strand_id
1 'polypeptide(L)'
;FSESLSSTLLLLLLFVSSLTMFMSGLVANFEFDLKKIIALSTLSQLGLMMSVLALGESILAFFHLLMHALFKALLFMCAGCIIHSLNDCQDIRYMGSLVHSLPLTSCFFNICNLALCGLPFLSGFYSKDLILEFMSMDYINIYVYLIFYISTGLTVMYSARLVYYTMIGDFNGFSFLSVNDTSIKMLKGMGGLILLVILGGSLMSWLMFPTPYFICLPIMMKIMVLFVIFVGGVLGYMISKVSFSDHSKMAEFYSFSYFMCSMWNLSYLSTFGVNYYVLSYGGKLSDYIDQGWSEYFGSQNLFISLKKSTLFLEKIFSNNIKIFLTLFLIWICLILI
;
A
#
# COMPACT_ATOMS: atom_id res chain seq x y z
N PHE A 1 -20.83 -1.76 12.25
CA PHE A 1 -20.22 -1.17 11.04
C PHE A 1 -21.10 -1.33 9.82
N SER A 2 -21.64 -2.53 9.54
CA SER A 2 -22.59 -2.75 8.44
C SER A 2 -23.92 -2.02 8.64
N GLU A 3 -24.51 -2.06 9.83
CA GLU A 3 -25.84 -1.45 10.07
C GLU A 3 -25.88 0.08 9.91
N SER A 4 -24.76 0.77 10.10
CA SER A 4 -24.68 2.23 10.00
C SER A 4 -24.35 2.73 8.58
N LEU A 5 -23.87 1.85 7.70
CA LEU A 5 -23.49 2.20 6.34
C LEU A 5 -24.62 1.85 5.37
N SER A 6 -24.87 2.73 4.39
CA SER A 6 -25.82 2.41 3.34
C SER A 6 -25.32 1.22 2.51
N SER A 7 -26.25 0.42 1.99
CA SER A 7 -25.93 -0.71 1.09
C SER A 7 -25.10 -0.28 -0.12
N THR A 8 -25.36 0.92 -0.65
CA THR A 8 -24.60 1.51 -1.76
C THR A 8 -23.13 1.75 -1.40
N LEU A 9 -22.86 2.20 -0.17
CA LEU A 9 -21.51 2.46 0.29
C LEU A 9 -20.76 1.15 0.56
N LEU A 10 -21.44 0.14 1.12
CA LEU A 10 -20.88 -1.21 1.29
C LEU A 10 -20.51 -1.84 -0.06
N LEU A 11 -21.35 -1.69 -1.10
CA LEU A 11 -21.04 -2.15 -2.45
C LEU A 11 -19.85 -1.42 -3.07
N LEU A 12 -19.75 -0.09 -2.88
CA LEU A 12 -18.60 0.69 -3.35
C LEU A 12 -17.32 0.24 -2.64
N LEU A 13 -17.39 0.00 -1.32
CA LEU A 13 -16.25 -0.48 -0.54
C LEU A 13 -15.83 -1.89 -0.97
N LEU A 14 -16.79 -2.78 -1.24
CA LEU A 14 -16.54 -4.11 -1.81
C LEU A 14 -15.83 -4.02 -3.18
N PHE A 15 -16.27 -3.10 -4.03
CA PHE A 15 -15.65 -2.89 -5.34
C PHE A 15 -14.21 -2.38 -5.23
N VAL A 16 -13.97 -1.36 -4.39
CA VAL A 16 -12.63 -0.80 -4.19
C VAL A 16 -11.70 -1.84 -3.56
N SER A 17 -12.16 -2.57 -2.55
CA SER A 17 -11.36 -3.59 -1.85
C SER A 17 -11.03 -4.81 -2.72
N SER A 18 -11.96 -5.27 -3.57
CA SER A 18 -11.69 -6.34 -4.53
C SER A 18 -10.68 -5.91 -5.60
N LEU A 19 -10.76 -4.66 -6.09
CA LEU A 19 -9.78 -4.10 -7.01
C LEU A 19 -8.38 -3.96 -6.38
N THR A 20 -8.27 -3.51 -5.13
CA THR A 20 -6.96 -3.41 -4.45
C THR A 20 -6.34 -4.79 -4.23
N MET A 21 -7.16 -5.80 -3.92
CA MET A 21 -6.71 -7.19 -3.80
C MET A 21 -6.13 -7.70 -5.12
N PHE A 22 -6.82 -7.46 -6.23
CA PHE A 22 -6.39 -7.88 -7.56
C PHE A 22 -5.13 -7.16 -8.03
N MET A 23 -5.13 -5.82 -7.95
CA MET A 23 -4.02 -4.99 -8.39
C MET A 23 -2.74 -5.35 -7.65
N SER A 24 -2.77 -5.47 -6.32
CA SER A 24 -1.59 -5.83 -5.55
C SER A 24 -1.09 -7.25 -5.83
N GLY A 25 -2.00 -8.22 -6.03
CA GLY A 25 -1.65 -9.57 -6.42
C GLY A 25 -0.96 -9.63 -7.79
N LEU A 26 -1.43 -8.84 -8.77
CA LEU A 26 -0.80 -8.73 -10.08
C LEU A 26 0.59 -8.09 -10.00
N VAL A 27 0.70 -6.91 -9.37
CA VAL A 27 1.98 -6.18 -9.26
C VAL A 27 3.04 -7.03 -8.54
N ALA A 28 2.64 -7.76 -7.49
CA ALA A 28 3.54 -8.63 -6.73
C ALA A 28 4.18 -9.76 -7.57
N ASN A 29 3.58 -10.13 -8.72
CA ASN A 29 4.14 -11.12 -9.64
C ASN A 29 5.23 -10.55 -10.56
N PHE A 30 5.31 -9.23 -10.71
CA PHE A 30 6.30 -8.56 -11.57
C PHE A 30 7.42 -7.87 -10.78
N GLU A 31 7.20 -7.58 -9.50
CA GLU A 31 8.21 -7.00 -8.61
C GLU A 31 9.34 -7.98 -8.29
N PHE A 32 10.55 -7.47 -8.08
CA PHE A 32 11.74 -8.27 -7.73
C PHE A 32 12.32 -7.95 -6.34
N ASP A 33 11.95 -6.81 -5.73
CA ASP A 33 12.39 -6.50 -4.38
C ASP A 33 11.63 -7.34 -3.36
N LEU A 34 12.36 -8.13 -2.55
CA LEU A 34 11.78 -9.05 -1.57
C LEU A 34 10.84 -8.34 -0.58
N LYS A 35 11.24 -7.18 -0.04
CA LYS A 35 10.39 -6.39 0.87
C LYS A 35 9.13 -5.87 0.20
N LYS A 36 9.20 -5.43 -1.07
CA LYS A 36 8.03 -4.93 -1.81
C LYS A 36 7.04 -6.05 -2.10
N ILE A 37 7.51 -7.25 -2.44
CA ILE A 37 6.63 -8.42 -2.64
C ILE A 37 5.89 -8.75 -1.33
N ILE A 38 6.58 -8.73 -0.18
CA ILE A 38 5.94 -8.98 1.12
C ILE A 38 4.94 -7.86 1.48
N ALA A 39 5.23 -6.60 1.15
CA ALA A 39 4.32 -5.47 1.35
C ALA A 39 3.09 -5.51 0.42
N LEU A 40 3.25 -5.85 -0.86
CA LEU A 40 2.11 -6.02 -1.77
C LEU A 40 1.24 -7.22 -1.37
N SER A 41 1.85 -8.25 -0.80
CA SER A 41 1.11 -9.36 -0.24
C SER A 41 0.43 -9.04 1.10
N THR A 42 0.75 -7.93 1.81
CA THR A 42 -0.10 -7.42 2.92
C THR A 42 -1.25 -6.58 2.37
N LEU A 43 -1.00 -5.79 1.32
CA LEU A 43 -2.04 -4.98 0.68
C LEU A 43 -3.16 -5.84 0.07
N SER A 44 -2.81 -6.99 -0.52
CA SER A 44 -3.82 -7.96 -1.01
C SER A 44 -4.66 -8.56 0.12
N GLN A 45 -4.03 -8.98 1.23
CA GLN A 45 -4.75 -9.55 2.37
C GLN A 45 -5.61 -8.51 3.10
N LEU A 46 -5.15 -7.25 3.16
CA LEU A 46 -5.97 -6.13 3.65
C LEU A 46 -7.19 -5.89 2.73
N GLY A 47 -7.01 -5.97 1.40
CA GLY A 47 -8.13 -5.97 0.46
C GLY A 47 -9.14 -7.07 0.78
N LEU A 48 -8.67 -8.28 1.10
CA LEU A 48 -9.53 -9.40 1.51
C LEU A 48 -10.25 -9.10 2.83
N MET A 49 -9.56 -8.60 3.86
CA MET A 49 -10.21 -8.21 5.13
C MET A 49 -11.28 -7.14 4.95
N MET A 50 -10.98 -6.09 4.17
CA MET A 50 -11.94 -5.00 3.90
C MET A 50 -13.15 -5.48 3.12
N SER A 51 -12.96 -6.43 2.21
CA SER A 51 -14.04 -6.98 1.42
C SER A 51 -14.99 -7.86 2.24
N VAL A 52 -14.48 -8.62 3.22
CA VAL A 52 -15.30 -9.39 4.18
C VAL A 52 -16.06 -8.46 5.11
N LEU A 53 -15.43 -7.38 5.57
CA LEU A 53 -16.11 -6.33 6.32
C LEU A 53 -17.26 -5.71 5.53
N ALA A 54 -17.10 -5.55 4.21
CA ALA A 54 -18.14 -5.03 3.33
C ALA A 54 -19.35 -5.96 3.21
N LEU A 55 -19.13 -7.28 3.26
CA LEU A 55 -20.21 -8.28 3.27
C LEU A 55 -20.94 -8.39 4.62
N GLY A 56 -20.35 -7.86 5.69
CA GLY A 56 -20.99 -7.79 7.01
C GLY A 56 -20.36 -8.68 8.09
N GLU A 57 -19.44 -9.58 7.74
CA GLU A 57 -18.82 -10.51 8.68
C GLU A 57 -17.58 -9.95 9.38
N SER A 58 -17.81 -9.12 10.41
CA SER A 58 -16.72 -8.51 11.17
C SER A 58 -15.84 -9.50 11.95
N ILE A 59 -16.41 -10.61 12.43
CA ILE A 59 -15.69 -11.59 13.25
C ILE A 59 -14.67 -12.36 12.39
N LEU A 60 -15.06 -12.77 11.18
CA LEU A 60 -14.14 -13.41 10.22
C LEU A 60 -12.99 -12.48 9.79
N ALA A 61 -13.30 -11.21 9.54
CA ALA A 61 -12.27 -10.22 9.20
C ALA A 61 -11.27 -10.01 10.35
N PHE A 62 -11.76 -9.93 11.60
CA PHE A 62 -10.88 -9.80 12.77
C PHE A 62 -10.05 -11.06 13.00
N PHE A 63 -10.65 -12.24 12.85
CA PHE A 63 -9.93 -13.51 12.95
C PHE A 63 -8.79 -13.59 11.92
N HIS A 64 -9.05 -13.22 10.66
CA HIS A 64 -8.00 -13.18 9.64
C HIS A 64 -6.93 -12.14 9.95
N LEU A 65 -7.29 -10.97 10.48
CA LEU A 65 -6.33 -9.93 10.89
C LEU A 65 -5.33 -10.47 11.92
N LEU A 66 -5.80 -11.18 12.94
CA LEU A 66 -4.94 -11.79 13.96
C LEU A 66 -3.98 -12.81 13.36
N MET A 67 -4.48 -13.73 12.53
CA MET A 67 -3.63 -14.74 11.89
C MET A 67 -2.61 -14.10 10.94
N HIS A 68 -3.04 -13.10 10.19
CA HIS A 68 -2.20 -12.33 9.29
C HIS A 68 -1.07 -11.59 10.00
N ALA A 69 -1.33 -10.99 11.15
CA ALA A 69 -0.29 -10.35 11.95
C ALA A 69 0.82 -11.33 12.34
N LEU A 70 0.45 -12.56 12.74
CA LEU A 70 1.41 -13.59 13.16
C LEU A 70 2.34 -14.02 12.01
N PHE A 71 1.78 -14.49 10.88
CA PHE A 71 2.62 -15.00 9.80
C PHE A 71 3.36 -13.89 9.03
N LYS A 72 2.79 -12.68 8.92
CA LYS A 72 3.51 -11.56 8.29
C LYS A 72 4.67 -11.06 9.12
N ALA A 73 4.52 -10.99 10.45
CA ALA A 73 5.63 -10.63 11.32
C ALA A 73 6.81 -11.60 11.15
N LEU A 74 6.53 -12.90 11.10
CA LEU A 74 7.55 -13.92 10.86
C LEU A 74 8.15 -13.83 9.45
N LEU A 75 7.35 -13.57 8.40
CA LEU A 75 7.86 -13.34 7.03
C LEU A 75 8.81 -12.15 6.96
N PHE A 76 8.46 -11.00 7.54
CA PHE A 76 9.32 -9.82 7.54
C PHE A 76 10.60 -10.04 8.38
N MET A 77 10.53 -10.82 9.46
CA MET A 77 11.70 -11.15 10.26
C MET A 77 12.66 -12.09 9.51
N CYS A 78 12.13 -13.13 8.84
CA CYS A 78 12.91 -14.02 7.97
C CYS A 78 13.53 -13.25 6.80
N ALA A 79 12.75 -12.40 6.13
CA ALA A 79 13.22 -11.50 5.09
C ALA A 79 14.36 -10.58 5.56
N GLY A 80 14.23 -10.01 6.76
CA GLY A 80 15.25 -9.17 7.37
C GLY A 80 16.56 -9.92 7.60
N CYS A 81 16.48 -11.17 8.09
CA CYS A 81 17.66 -12.04 8.21
C CYS A 81 18.32 -12.28 6.86
N ILE A 82 17.54 -12.68 5.84
CA ILE A 82 18.06 -12.98 4.50
C ILE A 82 18.78 -11.75 3.93
N ILE A 83 18.14 -10.57 4.00
CA ILE A 83 18.71 -9.32 3.51
C ILE A 83 20.01 -8.97 4.26
N HIS A 84 20.02 -9.08 5.58
CA HIS A 84 21.21 -8.79 6.37
C HIS A 84 22.37 -9.76 6.05
N SER A 85 22.06 -11.05 5.86
CA SER A 85 23.05 -12.08 5.51
C SER A 85 23.62 -11.93 4.10
N LEU A 86 22.93 -11.19 3.22
CA LEU A 86 23.31 -10.92 1.83
C LEU A 86 23.84 -9.48 1.63
N ASN A 87 24.42 -8.87 2.68
CA ASN A 87 24.95 -7.50 2.64
C ASN A 87 23.94 -6.48 2.10
N ASP A 88 22.72 -6.51 2.63
CA ASP A 88 21.61 -5.62 2.28
C ASP A 88 21.08 -5.72 0.84
N CYS A 89 21.42 -6.80 0.11
CA CYS A 89 20.81 -7.11 -1.18
C CYS A 89 19.35 -7.53 -1.00
N GLN A 90 18.42 -6.80 -1.62
CA GLN A 90 16.96 -7.05 -1.49
C GLN A 90 16.34 -7.69 -2.73
N ASP A 91 17.03 -7.65 -3.86
CA ASP A 91 16.54 -8.16 -5.15
C ASP A 91 16.65 -9.69 -5.18
N ILE A 92 15.52 -10.37 -5.39
CA ILE A 92 15.43 -11.84 -5.40
C ILE A 92 16.24 -12.48 -6.53
N ARG A 93 16.61 -11.72 -7.58
CA ARG A 93 17.37 -12.25 -8.72
C ARG A 93 18.82 -12.59 -8.37
N TYR A 94 19.39 -11.87 -7.40
CA TYR A 94 20.73 -12.11 -6.87
C TYR A 94 20.73 -13.06 -5.66
N MET A 95 19.58 -13.62 -5.31
CA MET A 95 19.46 -14.67 -4.30
C MET A 95 19.56 -16.05 -4.96
N GLY A 96 19.33 -17.10 -4.18
CA GLY A 96 19.29 -18.48 -4.64
C GLY A 96 19.91 -19.41 -3.62
N SER A 97 19.54 -20.69 -3.67
CA SER A 97 20.10 -21.78 -2.88
C SER A 97 20.21 -21.50 -1.37
N LEU A 98 19.33 -20.65 -0.81
CA LEU A 98 19.38 -20.27 0.61
C LEU A 98 19.04 -21.43 1.54
N VAL A 99 18.45 -22.52 1.03
CA VAL A 99 18.17 -23.74 1.79
C VAL A 99 19.47 -24.36 2.31
N HIS A 100 20.56 -24.28 1.54
CA HIS A 100 21.85 -24.83 1.93
C HIS A 100 22.64 -23.91 2.85
N SER A 101 22.50 -22.59 2.72
CA SER A 101 23.26 -21.62 3.50
C SER A 101 22.57 -21.20 4.80
N LEU A 102 21.25 -21.09 4.81
CA LEU A 102 20.43 -20.67 5.96
C LEU A 102 19.26 -21.65 6.18
N PRO A 103 19.54 -22.89 6.65
CA PRO A 103 18.54 -23.95 6.69
C PRO A 103 17.39 -23.65 7.67
N LEU A 104 17.66 -22.97 8.78
CA LEU A 104 16.60 -22.73 9.77
C LEU A 104 15.66 -21.61 9.31
N THR A 105 16.22 -20.49 8.85
CA THR A 105 15.41 -19.35 8.39
C THR A 105 14.68 -19.68 7.09
N SER A 106 15.26 -20.49 6.21
CA SER A 106 14.56 -21.00 5.02
C SER A 106 13.35 -21.88 5.36
N CYS A 107 13.47 -22.78 6.35
CA CYS A 107 12.34 -23.56 6.85
C CYS A 107 11.21 -22.65 7.36
N PHE A 108 11.56 -21.66 8.21
CA PHE A 108 10.58 -20.74 8.78
C PHE A 108 9.88 -19.89 7.72
N PHE A 109 10.65 -19.40 6.76
CA PHE A 109 10.14 -18.62 5.65
C PHE A 109 9.18 -19.42 4.77
N ASN A 110 9.52 -20.68 4.45
CA ASN A 110 8.65 -21.56 3.67
C ASN A 110 7.35 -21.88 4.40
N ILE A 111 7.38 -22.20 5.69
CA ILE A 111 6.17 -22.44 6.50
C ILE A 111 5.24 -21.23 6.47
N CYS A 112 5.80 -20.02 6.55
CA CYS A 112 4.97 -18.81 6.47
C CYS A 112 4.41 -18.54 5.08
N ASN A 113 5.18 -18.80 4.02
CA ASN A 113 4.69 -18.68 2.64
C ASN A 113 3.54 -19.66 2.38
N LEU A 114 3.64 -20.88 2.91
CA LEU A 114 2.57 -21.88 2.85
C LEU A 114 1.34 -21.46 3.66
N ALA A 115 1.54 -20.84 4.83
CA ALA A 115 0.45 -20.28 5.63
C ALA A 115 -0.27 -19.15 4.86
N LEU A 116 0.46 -18.28 4.17
CA LEU A 116 -0.11 -17.21 3.33
C LEU A 116 -0.94 -17.75 2.15
N CYS A 117 -0.51 -18.88 1.56
CA CYS A 117 -1.27 -19.56 0.51
C CYS A 117 -2.61 -20.10 1.02
N GLY A 118 -2.69 -20.46 2.31
CA GLY A 118 -3.86 -21.10 2.90
C GLY A 118 -3.85 -22.62 2.76
N LEU A 119 -2.66 -23.26 2.78
CA LEU A 119 -2.58 -24.72 2.76
C LEU A 119 -3.22 -25.34 4.01
N PRO A 120 -3.83 -26.53 3.87
CA PRO A 120 -4.58 -27.17 4.95
C PRO A 120 -3.74 -27.33 6.22
N PHE A 121 -4.41 -27.17 7.37
CA PHE A 121 -3.85 -27.25 8.73
C PHE A 121 -2.96 -26.09 9.19
N LEU A 122 -2.52 -25.19 8.31
CA LEU A 122 -1.80 -23.98 8.73
C LEU A 122 -2.76 -22.86 9.14
N SER A 123 -2.25 -21.88 9.89
CA SER A 123 -3.02 -20.72 10.36
C SER A 123 -3.86 -20.02 9.30
N GLY A 124 -3.33 -19.85 8.09
CA GLY A 124 -4.02 -19.17 7.01
C GLY A 124 -5.22 -19.96 6.46
N PHE A 125 -5.21 -21.29 6.52
CA PHE A 125 -6.34 -22.11 6.07
C PHE A 125 -7.59 -21.83 6.90
N TYR A 126 -7.46 -21.87 8.23
CA TYR A 126 -8.59 -21.64 9.12
C TYR A 126 -9.31 -20.32 8.86
N SER A 127 -8.61 -19.26 8.45
CA SER A 127 -9.23 -17.95 8.21
C SER A 127 -9.57 -17.71 6.73
N LYS A 128 -8.60 -17.87 5.84
CA LYS A 128 -8.74 -17.52 4.42
C LYS A 128 -9.70 -18.46 3.68
N ASP A 129 -9.67 -19.76 3.99
CA ASP A 129 -10.55 -20.74 3.36
C ASP A 129 -12.01 -20.50 3.79
N LEU A 130 -12.25 -20.35 5.10
CA LEU A 130 -13.57 -20.00 5.64
C LEU A 130 -14.13 -18.71 5.04
N ILE A 131 -13.28 -17.70 4.80
CA ILE A 131 -13.70 -16.45 4.15
C ILE A 131 -14.16 -16.69 2.71
N LEU A 132 -13.40 -17.48 1.93
CA LEU A 132 -13.75 -17.76 0.54
C LEU A 132 -14.99 -18.64 0.42
N GLU A 133 -15.16 -19.59 1.35
CA GLU A 133 -16.37 -20.41 1.46
C GLU A 133 -17.59 -19.54 1.82
N PHE A 134 -17.47 -18.65 2.81
CA PHE A 134 -18.53 -17.69 3.17
C PHE A 134 -18.93 -16.81 1.99
N MET A 135 -17.95 -16.24 1.28
CA MET A 135 -18.21 -15.44 0.07
C MET A 135 -18.95 -16.22 -1.02
N SER A 136 -18.74 -17.54 -1.12
CA SER A 136 -19.44 -18.39 -2.08
C SER A 136 -20.84 -18.81 -1.65
N MET A 137 -21.16 -18.75 -0.34
CA MET A 137 -22.54 -18.88 0.15
C MET A 137 -23.40 -17.71 -0.35
N ASP A 138 -22.83 -16.51 -0.29
CA ASP A 138 -23.56 -15.27 -0.45
C ASP A 138 -23.89 -14.98 -1.92
N TYR A 139 -25.02 -14.29 -2.13
CA TYR A 139 -25.43 -13.81 -3.44
C TYR A 139 -24.65 -12.56 -3.83
N ILE A 140 -23.46 -12.77 -4.38
CA ILE A 140 -22.59 -11.69 -4.87
C ILE A 140 -22.57 -11.68 -6.40
N ASN A 141 -22.34 -10.50 -6.98
CA ASN A 141 -22.06 -10.35 -8.41
C ASN A 141 -20.93 -11.28 -8.89
N ILE A 142 -21.12 -11.87 -10.07
CA ILE A 142 -20.14 -12.73 -10.75
C ILE A 142 -18.76 -12.08 -10.87
N TYR A 143 -18.72 -10.76 -11.12
CA TYR A 143 -17.49 -9.98 -11.18
C TYR A 143 -16.65 -10.11 -9.90
N VAL A 144 -17.28 -9.92 -8.73
CA VAL A 144 -16.59 -9.98 -7.44
C VAL A 144 -16.11 -11.40 -7.20
N TYR A 145 -16.96 -12.40 -7.45
CA TYR A 145 -16.59 -13.80 -7.33
C TYR A 145 -15.33 -14.13 -8.14
N LEU A 146 -15.29 -13.77 -9.43
CA LEU A 146 -14.13 -14.02 -10.29
C LEU A 146 -12.86 -13.34 -9.77
N ILE A 147 -12.95 -12.07 -9.34
CA ILE A 147 -11.78 -11.33 -8.88
C ILE A 147 -11.17 -11.96 -7.63
N PHE A 148 -11.98 -12.43 -6.68
CA PHE A 148 -11.47 -13.07 -5.47
C PHE A 148 -10.75 -14.39 -5.74
N TYR A 149 -11.29 -15.22 -6.62
CA TYR A 149 -10.63 -16.49 -6.96
C TYR A 149 -9.37 -16.25 -7.82
N ILE A 150 -9.38 -15.28 -8.74
CA ILE A 150 -8.18 -14.93 -9.50
C ILE A 150 -7.11 -14.33 -8.57
N SER A 151 -7.47 -13.41 -7.68
CA SER A 151 -6.52 -12.77 -6.77
C SER A 151 -5.91 -13.78 -5.80
N THR A 152 -6.69 -14.74 -5.28
CA THR A 152 -6.15 -15.83 -4.45
C THR A 152 -5.21 -16.73 -5.24
N GLY A 153 -5.53 -17.05 -6.50
CA GLY A 153 -4.59 -17.72 -7.41
C GLY A 153 -3.28 -16.94 -7.61
N LEU A 154 -3.37 -15.62 -7.80
CA LEU A 154 -2.19 -14.73 -7.90
C LEU A 154 -1.37 -14.75 -6.60
N THR A 155 -2.00 -14.89 -5.42
CA THR A 155 -1.27 -15.03 -4.16
C THR A 155 -0.40 -16.27 -4.09
N VAL A 156 -0.90 -17.37 -4.64
CA VAL A 156 -0.13 -18.62 -4.70
C VAL A 156 0.95 -18.52 -5.79
N MET A 157 0.65 -17.85 -6.90
CA MET A 157 1.60 -17.63 -7.98
C MET A 157 2.85 -16.85 -7.52
N TYR A 158 2.69 -15.69 -6.86
CA TYR A 158 3.86 -14.91 -6.44
C TYR A 158 4.62 -15.57 -5.29
N SER A 159 3.96 -16.33 -4.43
CA SER A 159 4.61 -17.03 -3.31
C SER A 159 5.40 -18.23 -3.81
N ALA A 160 4.88 -19.01 -4.76
CA ALA A 160 5.63 -20.07 -5.44
C ALA A 160 6.85 -19.50 -6.18
N ARG A 161 6.69 -18.38 -6.90
CA ARG A 161 7.79 -17.66 -7.55
C ARG A 161 8.86 -17.22 -6.56
N LEU A 162 8.45 -16.66 -5.42
CA LEU A 162 9.34 -16.17 -4.38
C LEU A 162 10.12 -17.32 -3.72
N VAL A 163 9.48 -18.47 -3.45
CA VAL A 163 10.18 -19.68 -2.98
C VAL A 163 11.19 -20.18 -4.02
N TYR A 164 10.83 -20.17 -5.31
CA TYR A 164 11.76 -20.60 -6.36
C TYR A 164 13.04 -19.75 -6.39
N TYR A 165 12.92 -18.42 -6.51
CA TYR A 165 14.09 -17.53 -6.63
C TYR A 165 14.94 -17.48 -5.36
N THR A 166 14.33 -17.58 -4.18
CA THR A 166 15.10 -17.48 -2.91
C THR A 166 15.70 -18.81 -2.49
N MET A 167 14.97 -19.92 -2.64
CA MET A 167 15.31 -21.19 -2.01
C MET A 167 15.81 -22.26 -2.98
N ILE A 168 15.10 -22.46 -4.11
CA ILE A 168 15.30 -23.63 -4.99
C ILE A 168 16.32 -23.36 -6.09
N GLY A 169 16.35 -22.14 -6.63
CA GLY A 169 17.24 -21.76 -7.73
C GLY A 169 18.71 -21.81 -7.34
N ASP A 170 19.59 -21.82 -8.35
CA ASP A 170 21.03 -21.75 -8.15
C ASP A 170 21.45 -20.42 -7.49
N PHE A 171 22.56 -20.44 -6.75
CA PHE A 171 23.06 -19.25 -6.07
C PHE A 171 23.59 -18.23 -7.09
N ASN A 172 22.89 -17.09 -7.25
CA ASN A 172 23.27 -15.99 -8.14
C ASN A 172 23.94 -14.81 -7.43
N GLY A 173 24.35 -14.97 -6.17
CA GLY A 173 24.96 -13.92 -5.37
C GLY A 173 26.42 -13.64 -5.75
N PHE A 174 26.99 -12.60 -5.15
CA PHE A 174 28.41 -12.30 -5.27
C PHE A 174 29.28 -13.44 -4.73
N SER A 175 30.42 -13.69 -5.39
CA SER A 175 31.36 -14.77 -5.02
C SER A 175 31.98 -14.62 -3.63
N PHE A 176 32.08 -13.39 -3.12
CA PHE A 176 32.66 -13.07 -1.80
C PHE A 176 31.58 -12.83 -0.73
N LEU A 177 30.60 -13.72 -0.64
CA LEU A 177 29.53 -13.67 0.38
C LEU A 177 29.73 -14.75 1.44
N SER A 178 29.80 -14.33 2.70
CA SER A 178 29.73 -15.21 3.87
C SER A 178 28.31 -15.25 4.41
N VAL A 179 27.50 -16.20 3.94
CA VAL A 179 26.12 -16.38 4.41
C VAL A 179 26.11 -17.37 5.57
N ASN A 180 25.70 -16.95 6.77
CA ASN A 180 25.56 -17.84 7.92
C ASN A 180 24.49 -17.33 8.91
N ASP A 181 23.71 -18.26 9.47
CA ASP A 181 22.69 -18.04 10.51
C ASP A 181 23.36 -17.86 11.90
N THR A 182 24.06 -16.74 12.13
CA THR A 182 24.88 -16.58 13.34
C THR A 182 24.14 -16.01 14.55
N SER A 183 23.08 -15.23 14.34
CA SER A 183 22.47 -14.47 15.44
C SER A 183 21.39 -15.26 16.18
N ILE A 184 21.82 -15.94 17.26
CA ILE A 184 20.95 -16.73 18.16
C ILE A 184 19.74 -15.92 18.66
N LYS A 185 19.89 -14.61 18.92
CA LYS A 185 18.80 -13.74 19.39
C LYS A 185 17.65 -13.66 18.38
N MET A 186 17.99 -13.53 17.10
CA MET A 186 17.01 -13.45 16.02
C MET A 186 16.34 -14.80 15.79
N LEU A 187 17.11 -15.89 15.76
CA LEU A 187 16.55 -17.24 15.61
C LEU A 187 15.61 -17.62 16.77
N LYS A 188 15.91 -17.21 18.00
CA LYS A 188 15.00 -17.37 19.15
C LYS A 188 13.68 -16.61 18.95
N GLY A 189 13.74 -15.38 18.45
CA GLY A 189 12.55 -14.58 18.13
C GLY A 189 11.68 -15.23 17.06
N MET A 190 12.30 -15.69 15.97
CA MET A 190 11.60 -16.41 14.89
C MET A 190 11.01 -17.75 15.37
N GLY A 191 11.78 -18.51 16.17
CA GLY A 191 11.35 -19.79 16.71
C GLY A 191 10.15 -19.70 17.66
N GLY A 192 10.02 -18.60 18.42
CA GLY A 192 8.82 -18.36 19.24
C GLY A 192 7.58 -18.11 18.38
N LEU A 193 7.72 -17.34 17.30
CA LEU A 193 6.60 -17.01 16.41
C LEU A 193 6.12 -18.20 15.57
N ILE A 194 7.00 -19.12 15.16
CA ILE A 194 6.58 -20.20 14.27
C ILE A 194 5.60 -21.17 14.94
N LEU A 195 5.75 -21.40 16.24
CA LEU A 195 4.82 -22.20 17.02
C LEU A 195 3.40 -21.60 16.96
N LEU A 196 3.29 -20.27 17.01
CA LEU A 196 2.03 -19.55 16.86
C LEU A 196 1.49 -19.59 15.42
N VAL A 197 2.35 -19.58 14.40
CA VAL A 197 1.90 -19.70 13.00
C VAL A 197 1.31 -21.08 12.70
N ILE A 198 1.83 -22.14 13.33
CA ILE A 198 1.32 -23.51 13.15
C ILE A 198 0.06 -23.73 14.00
N LEU A 199 0.14 -23.50 15.31
CA LEU A 199 -0.95 -23.85 16.25
C LEU A 199 -1.98 -22.74 16.45
N GLY A 200 -1.61 -21.48 16.19
CA GLY A 200 -2.46 -20.33 16.50
C GLY A 200 -3.78 -20.35 15.75
N GLY A 201 -3.83 -20.89 14.53
CA GLY A 201 -5.08 -20.94 13.74
C GLY A 201 -6.14 -21.81 14.38
N SER A 202 -5.78 -23.04 14.73
CA SER A 202 -6.70 -23.96 15.40
C SER A 202 -7.09 -23.45 16.79
N LEU A 203 -6.12 -22.98 17.58
CA LEU A 203 -6.37 -22.47 18.93
C LEU A 203 -7.31 -21.25 18.91
N MET A 204 -7.07 -20.29 18.01
CA MET A 204 -7.91 -19.11 17.90
C MET A 204 -9.29 -19.44 17.31
N SER A 205 -9.39 -20.41 16.39
CA SER A 205 -10.70 -20.84 15.86
C SER A 205 -11.60 -21.40 16.95
N TRP A 206 -11.06 -22.22 17.86
CA TRP A 206 -11.82 -22.78 18.97
C TRP A 206 -12.22 -21.74 20.02
N LEU A 207 -11.42 -20.68 20.19
CA LEU A 207 -11.72 -19.61 21.14
C LEU A 207 -12.75 -18.61 20.59
N MET A 208 -12.62 -18.21 19.31
CA MET A 208 -13.45 -17.16 18.71
C MET A 208 -14.79 -17.66 18.20
N PHE A 209 -14.89 -18.92 17.76
CA PHE A 209 -16.11 -19.50 17.20
C PHE A 209 -16.68 -20.57 18.14
N PRO A 210 -17.45 -20.16 19.18
CA PRO A 210 -18.10 -21.12 20.06
C PRO A 210 -19.15 -21.97 19.33
N THR A 211 -19.74 -21.40 18.27
CA THR A 211 -20.62 -22.10 17.33
C THR A 211 -19.93 -22.19 15.97
N PRO A 212 -19.83 -23.38 15.35
CA PRO A 212 -19.24 -23.50 14.02
C PRO A 212 -20.09 -22.75 12.99
N TYR A 213 -19.43 -22.08 12.04
CA TYR A 213 -20.12 -21.47 10.90
C TYR A 213 -20.76 -22.55 10.04
N PHE A 214 -22.03 -22.37 9.70
CA PHE A 214 -22.77 -23.28 8.86
C PHE A 214 -22.58 -22.92 7.38
N ILE A 215 -21.89 -23.79 6.64
CA ILE A 215 -21.54 -23.58 5.23
C ILE A 215 -22.22 -24.69 4.39
N CYS A 216 -23.27 -24.33 3.65
CA CYS A 216 -24.00 -25.19 2.71
C CYS A 216 -23.59 -25.03 1.22
N LEU A 217 -22.41 -25.52 0.84
CA LEU A 217 -21.94 -25.43 -0.56
C LEU A 217 -22.12 -26.74 -1.34
N PRO A 218 -22.40 -26.68 -2.65
CA PRO A 218 -22.21 -27.83 -3.52
C PRO A 218 -20.71 -28.19 -3.59
N ILE A 219 -20.42 -29.48 -3.79
CA ILE A 219 -19.04 -30.00 -3.75
C ILE A 219 -18.08 -29.28 -4.70
N MET A 220 -18.57 -28.83 -5.86
CA MET A 220 -17.76 -28.08 -6.84
C MET A 220 -17.26 -26.75 -6.30
N MET A 221 -18.11 -26.00 -5.58
CA MET A 221 -17.71 -24.72 -5.01
C MET A 221 -16.74 -24.91 -3.84
N LYS A 222 -16.92 -25.96 -3.05
CA LYS A 222 -16.00 -26.30 -1.96
C LYS A 222 -14.59 -26.63 -2.44
N ILE A 223 -14.47 -27.41 -3.53
CA ILE A 223 -13.16 -27.81 -4.07
C ILE A 223 -12.49 -26.64 -4.84
N MET A 224 -13.24 -25.59 -5.20
CA MET A 224 -12.73 -24.48 -6.00
C MET A 224 -11.51 -23.79 -5.39
N VAL A 225 -11.49 -23.59 -4.07
CA VAL A 225 -10.34 -22.94 -3.39
C VAL A 225 -9.07 -23.77 -3.55
N LEU A 226 -9.15 -25.07 -3.28
CA LEU A 226 -8.01 -25.99 -3.45
C LEU A 226 -7.55 -26.06 -4.90
N PHE A 227 -8.49 -26.07 -5.85
CA PHE A 227 -8.18 -26.05 -7.28
C PHE A 227 -7.41 -24.79 -7.67
N VAL A 228 -7.84 -23.61 -7.20
CA VAL A 228 -7.17 -22.34 -7.48
C VAL A 228 -5.77 -22.30 -6.86
N ILE A 229 -5.58 -22.83 -5.65
CA ILE A 229 -4.26 -22.96 -5.04
C ILE A 229 -3.35 -23.83 -5.90
N PHE A 230 -3.85 -24.98 -6.37
CA PHE A 230 -3.07 -25.89 -7.22
C PHE A 230 -2.68 -25.23 -8.55
N VAL A 231 -3.63 -24.64 -9.27
CA VAL A 231 -3.38 -23.96 -10.55
C VAL A 231 -2.41 -22.79 -10.37
N GLY A 232 -2.60 -21.96 -9.34
CA GLY A 232 -1.72 -20.83 -9.04
C GLY A 232 -0.28 -21.27 -8.76
N GLY A 233 -0.09 -22.35 -8.01
CA GLY A 233 1.24 -22.92 -7.74
C GLY A 233 1.94 -23.44 -8.99
N VAL A 234 1.21 -24.16 -9.86
CA VAL A 234 1.74 -24.64 -11.14
C VAL A 234 2.12 -23.47 -12.04
N LEU A 235 1.27 -22.45 -12.18
CA LEU A 235 1.57 -21.27 -12.98
C LEU A 235 2.80 -20.51 -12.46
N GLY A 236 2.89 -20.31 -11.14
CA GLY A 236 4.04 -19.65 -10.52
C GLY A 236 5.35 -20.39 -10.79
N TYR A 237 5.33 -21.72 -10.69
CA TYR A 237 6.49 -22.55 -11.01
C TYR A 237 6.89 -22.47 -12.48
N MET A 238 5.93 -22.56 -13.40
CA MET A 238 6.19 -22.46 -14.84
C MET A 238 6.79 -21.10 -15.24
N ILE A 239 6.30 -20.01 -14.64
CA ILE A 239 6.82 -18.66 -14.87
C ILE A 239 8.22 -18.48 -14.32
N SER A 240 8.57 -19.18 -13.24
CA SER A 240 9.89 -19.12 -12.63
C SER A 240 10.96 -19.89 -13.41
N LYS A 241 10.55 -20.93 -14.16
CA LYS A 241 11.41 -21.73 -15.04
C LYS A 241 11.68 -21.04 -16.37
N VAL A 242 12.31 -19.88 -16.33
CA VAL A 242 12.84 -19.25 -17.54
C VAL A 242 14.27 -19.73 -17.73
N SER A 243 14.54 -20.39 -18.85
CA SER A 243 15.88 -20.80 -19.23
C SER A 243 16.62 -19.64 -19.91
N PHE A 244 17.95 -19.60 -19.85
CA PHE A 244 18.75 -18.64 -20.61
C PHE A 244 18.54 -18.75 -22.13
N SER A 245 18.08 -19.92 -22.62
CA SER A 245 17.77 -20.18 -24.03
C SER A 245 16.42 -19.63 -24.48
N ASP A 246 15.54 -19.24 -23.56
CA ASP A 246 14.34 -18.50 -23.93
C ASP A 246 14.76 -17.09 -24.33
N HIS A 247 14.68 -16.75 -25.62
CA HIS A 247 14.69 -15.34 -26.05
C HIS A 247 13.74 -14.57 -25.13
N SER A 248 14.17 -13.41 -24.65
CA SER A 248 13.53 -12.69 -23.56
C SER A 248 12.08 -12.34 -23.90
N LYS A 249 11.14 -13.25 -23.62
CA LYS A 249 9.69 -13.05 -23.75
C LYS A 249 9.25 -11.82 -22.94
N MET A 250 9.98 -11.50 -21.88
CA MET A 250 9.82 -10.26 -21.10
C MET A 250 10.17 -8.98 -21.90
N ALA A 251 11.16 -9.04 -22.79
CA ALA A 251 11.51 -7.91 -23.65
C ALA A 251 10.45 -7.69 -24.75
N GLU A 252 9.83 -8.77 -25.27
CA GLU A 252 8.70 -8.66 -26.21
C GLU A 252 7.50 -7.97 -25.56
N PHE A 253 7.19 -8.29 -24.29
CA PHE A 253 6.13 -7.64 -23.51
C PHE A 253 6.64 -6.58 -22.53
N TYR A 254 7.68 -5.83 -22.91
CA TYR A 254 8.31 -4.87 -22.00
C TYR A 254 7.33 -3.78 -21.55
N SER A 255 6.51 -3.23 -22.46
CA SER A 255 5.53 -2.18 -22.12
C SER A 255 4.51 -2.65 -21.08
N PHE A 256 4.01 -3.89 -21.23
CA PHE A 256 3.06 -4.48 -20.30
C PHE A 256 3.71 -4.79 -18.95
N SER A 257 4.91 -5.40 -18.97
CA SER A 257 5.64 -5.72 -17.74
C SER A 257 6.02 -4.45 -16.95
N TYR A 258 6.42 -3.37 -17.64
CA TYR A 258 6.72 -2.09 -17.04
C TYR A 258 5.48 -1.45 -16.40
N PHE A 259 4.33 -1.46 -17.10
CA PHE A 259 3.07 -0.94 -16.56
C PHE A 259 2.61 -1.70 -15.30
N MET A 260 2.79 -3.02 -15.28
CA MET A 260 2.46 -3.84 -14.11
C MET A 260 3.44 -3.62 -12.97
N CYS A 261 4.74 -3.45 -13.25
CA CYS A 261 5.74 -3.15 -12.22
C CYS A 261 5.54 -1.75 -11.60
N SER A 262 5.14 -0.75 -12.39
CA SER A 262 4.98 0.64 -11.92
C SER A 262 3.68 0.90 -11.13
N MET A 263 3.03 -0.16 -10.60
CA MET A 263 1.72 -0.07 -9.94
C MET A 263 0.67 0.66 -10.81
N TRP A 264 0.54 0.26 -12.08
CA TRP A 264 -0.35 0.91 -13.05
C TRP A 264 -0.09 2.42 -13.20
N ASN A 265 1.18 2.84 -13.09
CA ASN A 265 1.63 4.22 -13.06
C ASN A 265 0.99 5.10 -11.96
N LEU A 266 0.37 4.51 -10.92
CA LEU A 266 -0.29 5.27 -9.84
C LEU A 266 0.70 6.10 -9.01
N SER A 267 1.92 5.61 -8.83
CA SER A 267 2.99 6.37 -8.15
C SER A 267 3.29 7.66 -8.92
N TYR A 268 3.39 7.61 -10.24
CA TYR A 268 3.62 8.78 -11.09
C TYR A 268 2.42 9.72 -11.14
N LEU A 269 1.19 9.18 -11.26
CA LEU A 269 -0.03 9.99 -11.28
C LEU A 269 -0.24 10.76 -9.96
N SER A 270 -0.01 10.10 -8.82
CA SER A 270 -0.18 10.73 -7.50
C SER A 270 0.92 11.76 -7.20
N THR A 271 2.18 11.43 -7.46
CA THR A 271 3.31 12.31 -7.13
C THR A 271 3.44 13.49 -8.09
N PHE A 272 3.36 13.28 -9.40
CA PHE A 272 3.50 14.37 -10.37
C PHE A 272 2.19 15.13 -10.60
N GLY A 273 1.06 14.42 -10.69
CA GLY A 273 -0.23 15.06 -10.96
C GLY A 273 -0.67 15.98 -9.81
N VAL A 274 -0.78 15.45 -8.60
CA VAL A 274 -1.37 16.20 -7.48
C VAL A 274 -0.44 17.31 -6.98
N ASN A 275 0.85 17.03 -6.81
CA ASN A 275 1.79 18.01 -6.25
C ASN A 275 2.01 19.20 -7.19
N TYR A 276 2.06 18.97 -8.51
CA TYR A 276 2.30 20.03 -9.47
C TYR A 276 1.22 21.12 -9.42
N TYR A 277 -0.06 20.74 -9.38
CA TYR A 277 -1.15 21.72 -9.33
C TYR A 277 -1.09 22.54 -8.04
N VAL A 278 -0.98 21.90 -6.88
CA VAL A 278 -0.94 22.60 -5.58
C VAL A 278 0.25 23.57 -5.52
N LEU A 279 1.43 23.16 -5.97
CA LEU A 279 2.62 24.02 -6.01
C LEU A 279 2.45 25.18 -6.99
N SER A 280 1.88 24.94 -8.17
CA SER A 280 1.65 26.00 -9.17
C SER A 280 0.62 27.04 -8.70
N TYR A 281 -0.42 26.61 -7.98
CA TYR A 281 -1.37 27.52 -7.36
C TYR A 281 -0.75 28.24 -6.17
N GLY A 282 0.07 27.57 -5.36
CA GLY A 282 0.83 28.20 -4.27
C GLY A 282 1.71 29.36 -4.75
N GLY A 283 2.48 29.17 -5.83
CA GLY A 283 3.30 30.24 -6.42
C GLY A 283 2.47 31.40 -6.99
N LYS A 284 1.34 31.10 -7.66
CA LYS A 284 0.44 32.16 -8.13
C LYS A 284 -0.17 32.95 -6.97
N LEU A 285 -0.50 32.30 -5.86
CA LEU A 285 -1.04 32.97 -4.69
C LEU A 285 0.00 33.92 -4.08
N SER A 286 1.26 33.51 -3.95
CA SER A 286 2.32 34.40 -3.45
C SER A 286 2.54 35.62 -4.35
N ASP A 287 2.56 35.41 -5.67
CA ASP A 287 2.86 36.48 -6.62
C ASP A 287 1.69 37.48 -6.73
N TYR A 288 0.45 36.97 -6.84
CA TYR A 288 -0.71 37.85 -7.05
C TYR A 288 -1.25 38.42 -5.75
N ILE A 289 -1.37 37.63 -4.69
CA ILE A 289 -2.02 38.09 -3.45
C ILE A 289 -1.00 38.77 -2.56
N ASP A 290 0.06 38.06 -2.17
CA ASP A 290 1.00 38.56 -1.16
C ASP A 290 1.84 39.71 -1.73
N GLN A 291 2.58 39.47 -2.81
CA GLN A 291 3.44 40.51 -3.42
C GLN A 291 2.68 41.50 -4.29
N GLY A 292 1.50 41.13 -4.78
CA GLY A 292 0.68 41.97 -5.67
C GLY A 292 -0.33 42.82 -4.90
N TRP A 293 -1.54 42.28 -4.73
CA TRP A 293 -2.70 43.02 -4.22
C TRP A 293 -2.52 43.50 -2.78
N SER A 294 -1.90 42.70 -1.91
CA SER A 294 -1.73 43.08 -0.51
C SER A 294 -0.78 44.27 -0.35
N GLU A 295 0.31 44.30 -1.10
CA GLU A 295 1.22 45.44 -1.14
C GLU A 295 0.59 46.66 -1.80
N TYR A 296 -0.16 46.45 -2.89
CA TYR A 296 -0.86 47.52 -3.58
C TYR A 296 -1.86 48.22 -2.65
N PHE A 297 -2.77 47.48 -2.00
CA PHE A 297 -3.76 48.07 -1.10
C PHE A 297 -3.17 48.55 0.23
N GLY A 298 -2.11 47.90 0.71
CA GLY A 298 -1.46 48.22 1.96
C GLY A 298 -0.44 49.34 1.83
N SER A 299 0.84 48.99 1.97
CA SER A 299 1.93 49.96 2.15
C SER A 299 2.15 50.87 0.93
N GLN A 300 2.03 50.35 -0.29
CA GLN A 300 2.37 51.13 -1.49
C GLN A 300 1.35 52.25 -1.74
N ASN A 301 0.04 51.96 -1.70
CA ASN A 301 -0.96 53.01 -1.92
C ASN A 301 -1.05 53.99 -0.74
N LEU A 302 -0.81 53.54 0.50
CA LEU A 302 -0.67 54.45 1.64
C LEU A 302 0.51 55.42 1.44
N PHE A 303 1.67 54.91 1.03
CA PHE A 303 2.82 55.77 0.72
C PHE A 303 2.52 56.76 -0.40
N ILE A 304 1.91 56.30 -1.50
CA ILE A 304 1.57 57.16 -2.65
C ILE A 304 0.55 58.24 -2.25
N SER A 305 -0.48 57.89 -1.47
CA SER A 305 -1.50 58.84 -1.03
C SER A 305 -0.93 59.89 -0.06
N LEU A 306 -0.10 59.48 0.90
CA LEU A 306 0.61 60.40 1.80
C LEU A 306 1.52 61.33 1.01
N LYS A 307 2.34 60.81 0.10
CA LYS A 307 3.21 61.62 -0.76
C LYS A 307 2.41 62.63 -1.60
N LYS A 308 1.26 62.24 -2.16
CA LYS A 308 0.41 63.15 -2.93
C LYS A 308 -0.19 64.24 -2.04
N SER A 309 -0.58 63.90 -0.81
CA SER A 309 -1.11 64.86 0.16
C SER A 309 -0.05 65.86 0.63
N THR A 310 1.18 65.40 0.91
CA THR A 310 2.27 66.29 1.34
C THR A 310 2.71 67.21 0.22
N LEU A 311 2.82 66.71 -1.02
CA LEU A 311 3.11 67.55 -2.20
C LEU A 311 2.00 68.59 -2.46
N PHE A 312 0.75 68.27 -2.16
CA PHE A 312 -0.35 69.23 -2.27
C PHE A 312 -0.27 70.31 -1.17
N LEU A 313 -0.03 69.91 0.08
CA LEU A 313 0.19 70.85 1.19
C LEU A 313 1.39 71.76 0.93
N GLU A 314 2.50 71.21 0.43
CA GLU A 314 3.68 71.99 0.05
C GLU A 314 3.33 73.08 -0.96
N LYS A 315 2.52 72.78 -1.98
CA LYS A 315 2.04 73.79 -2.95
C LYS A 315 1.14 74.87 -2.33
N ILE A 316 0.34 74.55 -1.32
CA ILE A 316 -0.46 75.54 -0.60
C ILE A 316 0.47 76.46 0.19
N PHE A 317 1.45 75.89 0.92
CA PHE A 317 2.38 76.66 1.74
C PHE A 317 3.40 77.46 0.91
N SER A 318 3.80 76.99 -0.27
CA SER A 318 4.73 77.72 -1.15
C SER A 318 4.14 79.04 -1.64
N ASN A 319 2.81 79.18 -1.66
CA ASN A 319 2.14 80.41 -2.03
C ASN A 319 1.93 81.32 -0.80
N ASN A 320 2.99 82.07 -0.49
CA ASN A 320 3.10 83.37 0.18
C ASN A 320 1.94 83.86 1.07
N ILE A 321 2.31 84.31 2.29
CA ILE A 321 1.65 85.14 3.33
C ILE A 321 0.16 85.50 3.14
N LYS A 322 -0.26 85.94 1.95
CA LYS A 322 -1.65 86.20 1.58
C LYS A 322 -2.57 85.02 1.92
N ILE A 323 -2.20 83.78 1.56
CA ILE A 323 -3.03 82.61 1.89
C ILE A 323 -3.11 82.41 3.41
N PHE A 324 -2.00 82.57 4.12
CA PHE A 324 -1.94 82.45 5.58
C PHE A 324 -2.85 83.47 6.28
N LEU A 325 -2.81 84.73 5.86
CA LEU A 325 -3.69 85.78 6.42
C LEU A 325 -5.17 85.48 6.14
N THR A 326 -5.52 84.99 4.94
CA THR A 326 -6.91 84.62 4.64
C THR A 326 -7.39 83.43 5.47
N LEU A 327 -6.54 82.42 5.71
CA LEU A 327 -6.88 81.28 6.58
C LEU A 327 -7.06 81.72 8.04
N PHE A 328 -6.24 82.65 8.53
CA PHE A 328 -6.35 83.19 9.88
C PHE A 328 -7.67 83.94 10.10
N LEU A 329 -8.09 84.75 9.12
CA LEU A 329 -9.40 85.42 9.18
C LEU A 329 -10.56 84.43 9.18
N ILE A 330 -10.51 83.40 8.33
CA ILE A 330 -11.54 82.34 8.31
C ILE A 330 -11.59 81.62 9.67
N TRP A 331 -10.45 81.36 10.30
CA TRP A 331 -10.40 80.73 11.62
C TRP A 331 -11.04 81.60 12.72
N ILE A 332 -10.80 82.92 12.72
CA ILE A 332 -11.49 83.84 13.65
C ILE A 332 -13.00 83.83 13.41
N CYS A 333 -13.44 83.86 12.15
CA CYS A 333 -14.87 83.77 11.83
C CYS A 333 -15.48 82.46 12.33
N LEU A 334 -14.79 81.33 12.19
CA LEU A 334 -15.24 80.03 12.72
C LEU A 334 -15.29 79.97 14.25
N ILE A 335 -14.46 80.75 14.96
CA ILE A 335 -14.51 80.85 16.43
C ILE A 335 -15.69 81.70 16.89
N LEU A 336 -16.08 82.69 16.09
CA LEU A 336 -17.20 83.59 16.39
C LEU A 336 -18.57 82.97 16.09
N ILE A 337 -18.61 81.89 15.30
CA ILE A 337 -19.83 81.10 14.98
C ILE A 337 -19.99 80.00 16.02
#